data_AF-A0A6V8CE07-F1
#
_entry.id   AF-A0A6V8CE07-F1
#
_cell.length_a   1.000
_cell.length_b   1.000
_cell.length_c   1.000
_cell.angle_alpha   90.00
_cell.angle_beta   90.00
_cell.angle_gamma   90.00
#
_symmetry.space_group_name_H-M   'P 1'
#
loop_
_entity.id
_entity.type
_entity.pdbx_description
1 polymer ?
#
loop_
_entity_poly.entity_id
_entity_poly.type
_entity_poly.pdbx_seq_one_letter_code
_entity_poly.pdbx_strand_id
1 'polypeptide(L)'
;MGQRKMTIADLRPDCPVTELDLIVLRRYPTRNVVGKKYSGPMAAACARDRSGIVGLLLWGDDVHRIRPGLAVRLERGWCRARDGALVVSTGRHGRLRVMEPPSSH
;
A
#
# COMPACT_ATOMS: atom_id res chain seq x y z
N MET A 1 -22.64 6.27 12.01
CA MET A 1 -22.30 6.55 10.60
C MET A 1 -21.06 5.74 10.24
N GLY A 2 -21.20 4.62 9.55
CA GLY A 2 -20.04 3.83 9.12
C GLY A 2 -19.25 4.62 8.08
N GLN A 3 -18.02 5.03 8.37
CA GLN A 3 -17.16 5.67 7.37
C GLN A 3 -16.95 4.71 6.20
N ARG A 4 -17.36 5.13 5.00
CA ARG A 4 -17.10 4.39 3.78
C ARG A 4 -15.59 4.45 3.51
N LYS A 5 -14.90 3.32 3.72
CA LYS A 5 -13.49 3.16 3.33
C LYS A 5 -13.33 3.36 1.82
N MET A 6 -12.21 3.93 1.42
CA MET A 6 -11.90 4.09 -0.01
C MET A 6 -11.65 2.73 -0.65
N THR A 7 -11.89 2.66 -1.95
CA THR A 7 -11.50 1.55 -2.83
C THR A 7 -10.50 2.03 -3.86
N ILE A 8 -9.86 1.10 -4.57
CA ILE A 8 -8.92 1.42 -5.68
C ILE A 8 -9.62 2.26 -6.75
N ALA A 9 -10.91 2.02 -7.03
CA ALA A 9 -11.69 2.82 -7.99
C ALA A 9 -11.88 4.29 -7.58
N ASP A 10 -11.74 4.62 -6.28
CA ASP A 10 -11.80 6.00 -5.80
C ASP A 10 -10.46 6.74 -5.92
N LEU A 11 -9.37 6.03 -6.24
CA LEU A 11 -8.03 6.61 -6.28
C LEU A 11 -7.87 7.58 -7.44
N ARG A 12 -7.17 8.67 -7.16
CA ARG A 12 -6.76 9.67 -8.14
C ARG A 12 -5.27 9.96 -7.96
N PRO A 13 -4.53 10.20 -9.05
CA PRO A 13 -3.13 10.59 -8.95
C PRO A 13 -3.02 11.88 -8.12
N ASP A 14 -1.92 11.97 -7.36
CA ASP A 14 -1.58 13.14 -6.55
C ASP A 14 -2.64 13.53 -5.49
N CYS A 15 -3.34 12.52 -4.97
CA CYS A 15 -4.36 12.67 -3.94
C CYS A 15 -4.01 11.85 -2.68
N PRO A 16 -4.45 12.31 -1.49
CA PRO A 16 -4.32 11.55 -0.25
C PRO A 16 -5.24 10.33 -0.25
N VAL A 17 -4.79 9.26 0.42
CA VAL A 17 -5.57 8.04 0.66
C VAL A 17 -5.82 7.93 2.15
N THR A 18 -7.07 8.10 2.58
CA THR A 18 -7.41 8.12 4.01
C THR A 18 -7.25 6.74 4.63
N GLU A 19 -7.96 5.75 4.08
CA GLU A 19 -7.92 4.36 4.52
C GLU A 19 -8.27 3.45 3.34
N LEU A 20 -7.42 2.46 3.07
CA LEU A 20 -7.56 1.52 1.95
C LEU A 20 -7.16 0.11 2.39
N ASP A 21 -8.09 -0.83 2.27
CA ASP A 21 -7.90 -2.25 2.59
C ASP A 21 -7.52 -3.03 1.34
N LEU A 22 -6.43 -3.78 1.40
CA LEU A 22 -5.83 -4.46 0.25
C LEU A 22 -5.39 -5.88 0.60
N ILE A 23 -5.44 -6.78 -0.39
CA ILE A 23 -4.76 -8.07 -0.36
C ILE A 23 -3.49 -7.97 -1.19
N VAL A 24 -2.34 -8.30 -0.60
CA VAL A 24 -1.06 -8.30 -1.30
C VAL A 24 -0.97 -9.53 -2.21
N LEU A 25 -0.81 -9.30 -3.52
CA LEU A 25 -0.73 -10.36 -4.52
C LEU A 25 0.70 -10.82 -4.78
N ARG A 26 1.61 -9.87 -4.88
CA ARG A 26 3.02 -10.11 -5.23
C ARG A 26 3.90 -9.06 -4.59
N ARG A 27 5.11 -9.44 -4.19
CA ARG A 27 6.18 -8.52 -3.81
C ARG A 27 7.35 -8.68 -4.78
N TYR A 28 7.96 -7.57 -5.18
CA TYR A 28 9.16 -7.55 -6.01
C TYR A 28 10.42 -7.54 -5.14
N PRO A 29 11.62 -7.84 -5.70
CA PRO A 29 12.87 -7.81 -4.97
C PRO A 29 13.09 -6.47 -4.26
N THR A 30 13.67 -6.55 -3.06
CA THR A 30 14.06 -5.38 -2.27
C THR A 30 15.24 -4.68 -2.94
N ARG A 31 15.23 -3.36 -2.91
CA ARG A 31 16.35 -2.51 -3.31
C ARG A 31 16.62 -1.46 -2.23
N ASN A 32 17.87 -1.08 -2.06
CA ASN A 32 18.19 0.10 -1.27
C ASN A 32 18.07 1.34 -2.16
N VAL A 33 17.38 2.35 -1.66
CA VAL A 33 17.25 3.65 -2.34
C VAL A 33 17.91 4.72 -1.50
N VAL A 34 18.48 5.72 -2.17
CA VAL A 34 19.05 6.91 -1.55
C VAL A 34 18.28 8.11 -2.07
N GLY A 35 17.69 8.87 -1.17
CA GLY A 35 16.87 10.02 -1.52
C GLY A 35 16.94 11.11 -0.44
N LYS A 36 16.61 12.34 -0.81
CA LYS A 36 16.69 13.51 0.10
C LYS A 36 15.86 13.35 1.39
N LYS A 37 14.76 12.59 1.33
CA LYS A 37 13.81 12.43 2.45
C LYS A 37 13.83 11.04 3.08
N TYR A 38 14.44 10.06 2.41
CA TYR A 38 14.52 8.68 2.87
C TYR A 38 15.68 7.97 2.17
N SER A 39 16.48 7.25 2.96
CA SER A 39 17.49 6.32 2.49
C SER A 39 17.32 5.00 3.23
N GLY A 40 17.21 3.89 2.51
CA GLY A 40 16.95 2.58 3.11
C GLY A 40 16.26 1.59 2.17
N PRO A 41 15.83 0.44 2.69
CA PRO A 41 15.21 -0.61 1.88
C PRO A 41 13.82 -0.20 1.39
N MET A 42 13.56 -0.53 0.13
CA MET A 42 12.31 -0.29 -0.55
C MET A 42 11.97 -1.51 -1.40
N ALA A 43 10.69 -1.87 -1.47
CA ALA A 43 10.20 -2.86 -2.43
C ALA A 43 8.89 -2.38 -3.04
N ALA A 44 8.67 -2.74 -4.31
CA ALA A 44 7.35 -2.64 -4.91
C ALA A 44 6.55 -3.91 -4.59
N ALA A 45 5.23 -3.78 -4.57
CA ALA A 45 4.29 -4.88 -4.49
C ALA A 45 3.08 -4.59 -5.38
N CYS A 46 2.37 -5.64 -5.78
CA CYS A 46 1.03 -5.52 -6.36
C CYS A 46 0.02 -5.92 -5.30
N ALA A 47 -1.05 -5.15 -5.17
CA ALA A 47 -2.12 -5.42 -4.22
C ALA A 47 -3.48 -5.18 -4.89
N ARG A 48 -4.53 -5.78 -4.36
CA ARG A 48 -5.88 -5.67 -4.90
C ARG A 48 -6.93 -5.45 -3.83
N ASP A 49 -8.05 -4.90 -4.25
CA ASP A 49 -9.33 -5.00 -3.54
C ASP A 49 -10.39 -5.54 -4.51
N ARG A 50 -11.67 -5.36 -4.16
CA ARG A 50 -12.79 -5.78 -5.02
C ARG A 50 -12.95 -4.93 -6.30
N SER A 51 -12.35 -3.75 -6.34
CA SER A 51 -12.51 -2.76 -7.40
C SER A 51 -11.36 -2.75 -8.40
N GLY A 52 -10.21 -3.32 -8.06
CA GLY A 52 -9.09 -3.43 -9.01
C GLY A 52 -7.76 -3.83 -8.39
N ILE A 53 -6.68 -3.49 -9.10
CA ILE A 53 -5.28 -3.75 -8.74
C ILE A 53 -4.54 -2.41 -8.68
N VAL A 54 -3.63 -2.27 -7.72
CA VAL A 54 -2.79 -1.09 -7.53
C VAL A 54 -1.36 -1.49 -7.18
N GLY A 55 -0.39 -0.66 -7.57
CA GLY A 55 0.96 -0.77 -7.04
C GLY A 55 1.02 -0.32 -5.59
N LEU A 56 1.79 -1.01 -4.76
CA LEU A 56 2.05 -0.64 -3.36
C LEU A 56 3.56 -0.49 -3.15
N LEU A 57 3.99 0.65 -2.60
CA LEU A 57 5.38 0.84 -2.20
C LEU A 57 5.55 0.53 -0.72
N LEU A 58 6.47 -0.39 -0.44
CA LEU A 58 6.90 -0.79 0.89
C LEU A 58 8.21 -0.07 1.22
N TRP A 59 8.31 0.46 2.44
CA TRP A 59 9.47 1.21 2.93
C TRP A 59 9.97 0.60 4.23
N GLY A 60 11.29 0.61 4.44
CA GLY A 60 11.88 0.18 5.71
C GLY A 60 11.44 -1.23 6.09
N ASP A 61 10.97 -1.38 7.33
CA ASP A 61 10.56 -2.65 7.91
C ASP A 61 9.36 -3.29 7.20
N ASP A 62 8.50 -2.51 6.53
CA ASP A 62 7.35 -3.06 5.80
C ASP A 62 7.80 -3.98 4.66
N VAL A 63 9.00 -3.76 4.11
CA VAL A 63 9.60 -4.67 3.12
C VAL A 63 9.76 -6.08 3.68
N HIS A 64 10.11 -6.19 4.96
CA HIS A 64 10.36 -7.45 5.64
C HIS A 64 9.10 -8.01 6.32
N ARG A 65 8.11 -7.18 6.64
CA ARG A 65 6.87 -7.62 7.28
C ARG A 65 5.82 -8.09 6.28
N ILE A 66 5.73 -7.43 5.13
CA ILE A 66 4.65 -7.68 4.17
C ILE A 66 5.00 -8.84 3.22
N ARG A 67 4.06 -9.76 3.05
CA ARG A 67 4.17 -10.97 2.22
C ARG A 67 2.93 -11.12 1.32
N PRO A 68 3.06 -11.78 0.16
CA PRO A 68 1.90 -12.19 -0.62
C PRO A 68 0.89 -12.96 0.22
N GLY A 69 -0.39 -12.75 -0.04
CA GLY A 69 -1.51 -13.34 0.70
C GLY A 69 -1.99 -12.54 1.91
N LEU A 70 -1.19 -11.61 2.44
CA LEU A 70 -1.60 -10.82 3.60
C LEU A 70 -2.66 -9.78 3.23
N ALA A 71 -3.66 -9.66 4.11
CA ALA A 71 -4.53 -8.49 4.16
C ALA A 71 -3.80 -7.36 4.87
N VAL A 72 -3.81 -6.17 4.26
CA VAL A 72 -3.16 -4.98 4.79
C VAL A 72 -4.09 -3.78 4.71
N ARG A 73 -3.95 -2.87 5.67
CA ARG A 73 -4.61 -1.57 5.69
C ARG A 73 -3.58 -0.47 5.55
N LEU A 74 -3.73 0.35 4.51
CA LEU A 74 -2.97 1.58 4.32
C LEU A 74 -3.78 2.74 4.91
N GLU A 75 -3.17 3.48 5.83
CA GLU A 75 -3.79 4.62 6.50
C GLU A 75 -2.96 5.88 6.27
N ARG A 76 -3.64 7.00 5.95
CA ARG A 76 -3.02 8.31 5.66
C ARG A 76 -1.90 8.24 4.62
N GLY A 77 -2.12 7.44 3.58
CA GLY A 77 -1.17 7.29 2.49
C GLY A 77 -1.37 8.30 1.37
N TRP A 78 -0.69 8.04 0.26
CA TRP A 78 -0.67 8.92 -0.89
C TRP A 78 -0.69 8.12 -2.19
N CYS A 79 -1.48 8.56 -3.16
CA CYS A 79 -1.55 7.98 -4.49
C CYS A 79 -0.71 8.79 -5.49
N ARG A 80 0.07 8.10 -6.32
CA ARG A 80 0.82 8.67 -7.45
C ARG A 80 0.50 7.89 -8.72
N ALA A 81 0.57 8.56 -9.86
CA ALA A 81 0.77 7.88 -11.12
C ALA A 81 2.27 7.60 -11.34
N ARG A 82 2.60 6.42 -11.84
CA ARG A 82 3.95 6.05 -12.25
C ARG A 82 3.84 5.12 -13.45
N ASP A 83 4.46 5.51 -14.57
CA ASP A 83 4.49 4.73 -15.81
C ASP A 83 3.08 4.26 -16.26
N GLY A 84 2.08 5.13 -16.14
CA GLY A 84 0.69 4.85 -16.50
C GLY A 84 -0.12 4.06 -15.47
N ALA A 85 0.48 3.62 -14.36
CA ALA A 85 -0.20 2.89 -13.30
C ALA A 85 -0.36 3.71 -12.02
N LEU A 86 -1.43 3.48 -11.27
CA LEU A 86 -1.58 4.03 -9.93
C LEU A 86 -0.76 3.24 -8.91
N VAL A 87 -0.08 3.97 -8.04
CA VAL A 87 0.76 3.43 -6.98
C VAL A 87 0.43 4.16 -5.68
N VAL A 88 0.19 3.40 -4.61
CA VAL A 88 -0.04 3.92 -3.26
C VAL A 88 1.16 3.66 -2.36
N SER A 89 1.35 4.54 -1.39
CA SER A 89 2.40 4.42 -0.38
C SER A 89 1.96 5.07 0.93
N THR A 90 2.60 4.69 2.03
CA THR A 90 2.37 5.31 3.35
C THR A 90 2.87 6.75 3.44
N GLY A 91 3.75 7.18 2.53
CA GLY A 91 4.38 8.49 2.62
C GLY A 91 5.14 8.67 3.94
N ARG A 92 5.17 9.90 4.46
CA ARG A 92 5.93 10.24 5.69
C ARG A 92 5.18 9.92 6.99
N HIS A 93 3.85 10.06 6.98
CA HIS A 93 3.02 10.03 8.19
C HIS A 93 1.96 8.91 8.17
N GLY A 94 1.83 8.23 7.04
CA GLY A 94 0.96 7.07 6.93
C GLY A 94 1.63 5.82 7.46
N ARG A 95 0.84 4.75 7.53
CA ARG A 95 1.29 3.46 8.04
C ARG A 95 0.58 2.33 7.30
N LEU A 96 1.26 1.18 7.27
CA LEU A 96 0.74 -0.06 6.72
C LEU A 96 0.58 -1.07 7.86
N ARG A 97 -0.65 -1.55 8.06
CA ARG A 97 -0.97 -2.52 9.11
C ARG A 97 -1.33 -3.84 8.47
N VAL A 98 -0.77 -4.95 8.96
CA VAL A 98 -1.29 -6.28 8.62
C VAL A 98 -2.60 -6.45 9.37
N MET A 99 -3.64 -6.86 8.65
CA MET A 99 -4.93 -7.20 9.22
C MET A 99 -4.95 -8.69 9.51
N GLU A 100 -5.50 -9.04 10.67
CA GLU A 100 -5.87 -10.42 10.92
C GLU A 100 -6.95 -10.83 9.91
N PRO A 101 -6.86 -12.03 9.32
CA PRO A 101 -7.99 -12.57 8.59
C PRO A 101 -9.19 -12.62 9.56
N PRO A 102 -10.42 -12.32 9.11
CA PRO A 102 -11.58 -12.49 9.96
C PRO A 102 -11.59 -13.93 10.46
N SER A 103 -11.51 -14.12 11.77
CA SER A 103 -11.63 -15.41 12.42
C SER A 103 -12.94 -16.03 11.96
N SER A 104 -12.86 -17.04 11.09
CA SER A 104 -14.03 -17.87 10.79
C SER A 104 -14.40 -18.61 12.08
N HIS A 105 -15.40 -18.09 12.79
CA HIS A 105 -16.19 -18.87 13.74
C HIS A 105 -17.37 -19.51 13.02
#